data_AF-A0A139D164-F1
#
_entry.id   AF-A0A139D164-F1
#
_cell.length_a   1.000
_cell.length_b   1.000
_cell.length_c   1.000
_cell.angle_alpha   90.00
_cell.angle_beta   90.00
_cell.angle_gamma   90.00
#
_symmetry.space_group_name_H-M   'P 1'
#
loop_
_entity.id
_entity.type
_entity.pdbx_description
1 polymer ?
#
loop_
_entity_poly.entity_id
_entity_poly.type
_entity_poly.pdbx_seq_one_letter_code
_entity_poly.pdbx_strand_id
1 'polypeptide(L)'
;MAKTTTFPLRYSAYAISIAGLVISLPVTIWMDAGYVFPLIFAILTAIGTRDLLQRRHTVSRNYPIMANFRYLFESVGPEIRQYFIQSDTEERPFSREQR
;
A
#
# COMPACT_ATOMS: atom_id res chain seq x y z
N MET A 1 34.53 -7.89 -4.48
CA MET A 1 33.26 -7.69 -3.75
C MET A 1 32.47 -6.61 -4.46
N ALA A 2 31.51 -6.98 -5.31
CA ALA A 2 30.62 -6.01 -5.93
C ALA A 2 29.70 -5.45 -4.82
N LYS A 3 29.83 -4.16 -4.50
CA LYS A 3 28.81 -3.45 -3.74
C LYS A 3 27.57 -3.43 -4.64
N THR A 4 26.68 -4.41 -4.49
CA THR A 4 25.32 -4.29 -5.00
C THR A 4 24.71 -3.09 -4.29
N THR A 5 24.71 -1.95 -4.96
CA THR A 5 23.98 -0.74 -4.58
C THR A 5 22.50 -1.04 -4.80
N THR A 6 21.95 -1.95 -3.98
CA THR A 6 20.53 -2.24 -3.98
C THR A 6 19.86 -0.98 -3.48
N PHE A 7 19.16 -0.27 -4.37
CA PHE A 7 18.29 0.82 -3.96
C PHE A 7 17.42 0.28 -2.82
N PRO A 8 17.41 0.92 -1.64
CA PRO A 8 16.57 0.44 -0.56
C PRO A 8 15.12 0.51 -1.04
N LEU A 9 14.52 -0.66 -1.27
CA LEU A 9 13.10 -0.86 -1.66
C LEU A 9 12.12 -0.06 -0.78
N ARG A 10 12.58 0.32 0.41
CA ARG A 10 11.97 1.26 1.35
C ARG A 10 11.43 2.54 0.70
N TYR A 11 12.24 3.20 -0.13
CA TYR A 11 11.90 4.52 -0.70
C TYR A 11 11.55 4.46 -2.18
N SER A 12 11.55 3.27 -2.80
CA SER A 12 11.31 3.13 -4.24
C SER A 12 9.91 3.62 -4.61
N ALA A 13 8.88 3.28 -3.82
CA ALA A 13 7.50 3.71 -4.07
C ALA A 13 7.35 5.24 -4.09
N TYR A 14 8.00 5.91 -3.13
CA TYR A 14 8.00 7.38 -3.04
C TYR A 14 8.84 8.02 -4.15
N ALA A 15 9.99 7.43 -4.50
CA ALA A 15 10.79 7.90 -5.63
C ALA A 15 10.04 7.77 -6.96
N ILE A 16 9.31 6.65 -7.16
CA ILE A 16 8.47 6.42 -8.33
C ILE A 16 7.31 7.41 -8.36
N SER A 17 6.67 7.72 -7.23
CA SER A 17 5.58 8.70 -7.21
C SER A 17 6.04 10.10 -7.59
N ILE A 18 7.22 10.53 -7.12
CA ILE A 18 7.82 11.81 -7.51
C ILE A 18 8.20 11.79 -8.98
N ALA A 19 8.90 10.76 -9.45
CA ALA A 19 9.29 10.64 -10.86
C ALA A 19 8.06 10.64 -11.77
N GLY A 20 7.02 9.88 -11.40
CA GLY A 20 5.75 9.86 -12.10
C GLY A 20 5.06 11.22 -12.15
N LEU A 21 5.09 11.99 -11.06
CA LEU A 21 4.56 13.37 -11.05
C LEU A 21 5.34 14.28 -12.01
N VAL A 22 6.68 14.24 -11.92
CA VAL A 22 7.58 15.07 -12.75
C VAL A 22 7.46 14.74 -14.23
N ILE A 23 7.20 13.48 -14.59
CA ILE A 23 7.03 13.05 -15.98
C ILE A 23 5.61 13.32 -16.47
N SER A 24 4.58 12.99 -15.67
CA SER A 24 3.19 13.11 -16.10
C SER A 24 2.77 14.56 -16.34
N LEU A 25 3.24 15.51 -15.53
CA LEU A 25 2.93 16.94 -15.70
C LEU A 25 3.28 17.47 -17.10
N PRO A 26 4.54 17.43 -17.56
CA PRO A 26 4.89 17.91 -18.89
C PRO A 26 4.19 17.12 -19.99
N VAL A 27 4.03 15.79 -19.86
CA VAL A 27 3.30 14.99 -20.85
C VAL A 27 1.85 15.48 -21.02
N THR A 28 1.14 15.74 -19.92
CA THR A 28 -0.24 16.24 -20.01
C THR A 28 -0.33 17.61 -20.67
N ILE A 29 0.64 18.49 -20.43
CA ILE A 29 0.71 19.82 -21.06
C ILE A 29 1.02 19.70 -22.56
N TRP A 30 1.94 18.81 -22.94
CA TRP A 30 2.33 18.62 -24.34
C TRP A 30 1.24 17.96 -25.20
N MET A 31 0.46 17.07 -24.60
CA MET A 31 -0.58 16.30 -25.29
C MET A 31 -1.98 16.91 -25.15
N ASP A 32 -2.11 18.05 -24.45
CA ASP A 32 -3.39 18.66 -24.06
C ASP A 32 -4.38 17.63 -23.45
N ALA A 33 -3.83 16.74 -22.63
CA ALA A 33 -4.56 15.65 -22.00
C ALA A 33 -5.03 16.05 -20.60
N GLY A 34 -6.04 15.35 -20.08
CA GLY A 34 -6.56 15.61 -18.73
C GLY A 34 -5.54 15.36 -17.61
N TYR A 35 -5.72 16.05 -16.48
CA TYR A 35 -4.80 16.05 -15.32
C TYR A 35 -4.93 14.85 -14.37
N VAL A 36 -5.60 13.77 -14.78
CA VAL A 36 -5.88 12.62 -13.88
C VAL A 36 -4.59 11.97 -13.38
N PHE A 37 -3.63 11.71 -14.28
CA PHE A 37 -2.36 11.07 -13.89
C PHE A 37 -1.48 11.96 -12.99
N PRO A 38 -1.23 13.24 -13.33
CA PRO A 38 -0.56 14.16 -12.42
C PRO A 38 -1.23 14.25 -11.05
N LEU A 39 -2.57 14.28 -11.00
CA LEU A 39 -3.30 14.37 -9.75
C LEU A 39 -3.07 13.14 -8.87
N ILE A 40 -3.11 11.93 -9.44
CA ILE A 40 -2.82 10.68 -8.71
C ILE A 40 -1.39 10.71 -8.14
N PHE A 41 -0.39 11.03 -8.96
CA PHE A 41 1.00 11.08 -8.51
C PHE A 41 1.25 12.19 -7.48
N ALA A 42 0.53 13.32 -7.58
CA ALA A 42 0.60 14.40 -6.61
C ALA A 42 0.04 13.94 -5.24
N ILE A 43 -1.10 13.25 -5.22
CA ILE A 43 -1.69 12.69 -4.00
C ILE A 43 -0.73 11.68 -3.36
N LEU A 44 -0.18 10.75 -4.15
CA LEU A 44 0.78 9.75 -3.63
C LEU A 44 2.03 10.41 -3.05
N THR A 45 2.56 11.43 -3.72
CA THR A 45 3.72 12.20 -3.24
C THR A 45 3.39 12.96 -1.96
N ALA A 46 2.19 13.55 -1.86
CA ALA A 46 1.74 14.22 -0.64
C ALA A 46 1.60 13.24 0.53
N ILE A 47 1.06 12.05 0.31
CA ILE A 47 0.97 10.97 1.32
C ILE A 47 2.38 10.56 1.76
N GLY A 48 3.27 10.26 0.82
CA GLY A 48 4.65 9.89 1.12
C GLY A 48 5.40 10.98 1.90
N THR A 49 5.19 12.24 1.56
CA THR A 49 5.74 13.38 2.30
C THR A 49 5.20 13.41 3.73
N ARG A 50 3.88 13.25 3.91
CA ARG A 50 3.25 13.20 5.25
C ARG A 50 3.78 12.01 6.06
N ASP A 51 4.00 10.86 5.44
CA ASP A 51 4.56 9.66 6.05
C ASP A 51 6.00 9.87 6.55
N LEU A 52 6.80 10.63 5.81
CA LEU A 52 8.16 10.98 6.20
C LEU A 52 8.21 12.02 7.32
N LEU A 53 7.28 12.99 7.31
CA LEU A 53 7.21 14.06 8.30
C LEU A 53 6.60 13.61 9.63
N GLN A 54 5.65 12.67 9.61
CA GLN A 54 5.02 12.20 10.83
C GLN A 54 6.02 11.46 11.74
N ARG A 55 6.01 11.80 13.03
CA ARG A 55 6.88 11.16 14.03
C ARG A 55 6.21 10.01 14.79
N ARG A 56 4.91 9.80 14.59
CA ARG A 56 4.10 8.87 15.38
C ARG A 56 4.26 7.41 14.96
N HIS A 57 4.42 7.14 13.66
CA HIS A 57 4.47 5.79 13.10
C HIS A 57 5.82 5.51 12.44
N THR A 58 6.70 4.80 13.16
CA THR A 58 8.06 4.44 12.70
C THR A 58 8.05 3.62 11.40
N VAL A 59 7.02 2.81 11.18
CA VAL A 59 6.88 1.96 9.98
C VAL A 59 6.61 2.83 8.74
N SER A 60 5.68 3.78 8.82
CA SER A 60 5.37 4.71 7.72
C SER A 60 6.56 5.57 7.32
N ARG A 61 7.38 5.99 8.28
CA ARG A 61 8.60 6.75 8.00
C ARG A 61 9.69 5.93 7.29
N ASN A 62 9.79 4.63 7.60
CA ASN A 62 10.76 3.73 6.97
C ASN A 62 10.27 3.16 5.62
N TYR A 63 8.97 3.20 5.36
CA TYR A 63 8.32 2.66 4.17
C TYR A 63 7.20 3.61 3.72
N PRO A 64 7.53 4.84 3.27
CA PRO A 64 6.53 5.81 2.85
C PRO A 64 5.67 5.24 1.72
N ILE A 65 4.36 5.50 1.75
CA ILE A 65 3.35 4.93 0.85
C ILE A 65 3.11 3.43 1.09
N MET A 66 4.16 2.60 1.12
CA MET A 66 4.09 1.15 1.29
C MET A 66 3.47 0.72 2.64
N ALA A 67 3.72 1.46 3.71
CA ALA A 67 3.11 1.18 5.00
C ALA A 67 1.58 1.29 4.98
N ASN A 68 1.01 2.20 4.17
CA ASN A 68 -0.45 2.34 4.06
C ASN A 68 -1.09 1.10 3.42
N PHE A 69 -0.42 0.48 2.44
CA PHE A 69 -0.87 -0.79 1.88
C PHE A 69 -0.88 -1.90 2.92
N ARG A 70 0.14 -1.98 3.79
CA ARG A 70 0.14 -2.93 4.90
C ARG A 70 -1.10 -2.73 5.78
N TYR A 71 -1.37 -1.50 6.20
CA TYR A 71 -2.52 -1.21 7.06
C TYR A 71 -3.87 -1.52 6.39
N LEU A 72 -3.98 -1.26 5.08
CA LEU A 72 -5.16 -1.64 4.28
C LEU A 72 -5.37 -3.16 4.22
N PHE A 73 -4.31 -3.95 4.03
CA PHE A 73 -4.43 -5.41 4.02
C PHE A 73 -4.70 -5.99 5.41
N GLU A 74 -4.16 -5.36 6.46
CA GLU A 74 -4.39 -5.76 7.84
C GLU A 74 -5.88 -5.61 8.23
N SER A 75 -6.61 -4.64 7.66
CA SER A 75 -8.06 -4.52 7.89
C SER A 75 -8.90 -5.51 7.08
N VAL A 76 -8.47 -5.91 5.88
CA VAL A 76 -9.23 -6.82 4.99
C VAL A 76 -9.01 -8.30 5.33
N GLY A 77 -7.80 -8.66 5.79
CA GLY A 77 -7.44 -10.05 6.10
C GLY A 77 -8.39 -10.78 7.09
N PRO A 78 -8.84 -10.15 8.19
CA PRO A 78 -9.77 -10.76 9.14
C PRO A 78 -11.12 -11.12 8.52
N GLU A 79 -11.69 -10.23 7.71
CA GLU A 79 -12.99 -10.44 7.06
C GLU A 79 -12.93 -11.62 6.09
N ILE A 80 -11.88 -11.70 5.26
CA ILE A 80 -11.70 -12.83 4.32
C ILE A 80 -11.66 -14.16 5.09
N ARG A 81 -10.91 -14.23 6.19
CA ARG A 81 -10.82 -15.46 6.98
C ARG A 81 -12.16 -15.85 7.61
N GLN A 82 -12.94 -14.88 8.05
CA GLN A 82 -14.26 -15.12 8.65
C GLN A 82 -15.27 -15.66 7.62
N TYR A 83 -15.29 -15.15 6.40
CA TYR A 83 -16.30 -15.54 5.40
C TYR A 83 -15.92 -16.71 4.51
N PHE A 84 -14.62 -16.92 4.24
CA PHE A 84 -14.16 -17.95 3.29
C PHE A 84 -13.53 -19.18 3.95
N ILE A 85 -13.01 -19.05 5.19
CA ILE A 85 -12.27 -20.14 5.85
C ILE A 85 -13.12 -20.75 6.97
N GLN A 86 -13.86 -19.93 7.72
CA GLN A 86 -14.72 -20.43 8.81
C GLN A 86 -16.09 -20.95 8.34
N SER A 87 -16.53 -20.67 7.12
CA SER A 87 -17.86 -21.09 6.61
C SER A 87 -17.98 -22.59 6.36
N ASP A 88 -16.90 -23.26 5.95
CA ASP A 88 -16.96 -24.65 5.47
C ASP A 88 -16.41 -25.68 6.47
N THR A 89 -15.85 -25.25 7.62
CA THR A 89 -15.20 -26.14 8.59
C THR A 89 -15.85 -26.13 9.99
N GLU A 90 -17.07 -25.62 10.15
CA GLU A 90 -17.87 -25.95 11.32
C GLU A 90 -18.54 -27.33 11.10
N GLU A 91 -17.73 -28.37 11.23
CA GLU A 91 -18.23 -29.70 11.63
C GLU A 91 -18.97 -29.52 12.96
N ARG A 92 -20.30 -29.53 12.85
CA ARG A 92 -21.24 -29.45 13.97
C ARG A 92 -20.78 -30.46 15.04
N PRO A 93 -20.51 -30.04 16.29
CA PRO A 93 -20.12 -30.98 17.32
C PRO A 93 -21.26 -31.97 17.52
N PHE A 94 -20.93 -33.27 17.45
CA PHE A 94 -21.87 -34.37 17.64
C PHE A 94 -22.79 -34.09 18.85
N SER A 95 -24.08 -34.24 18.60
CA SER A 95 -25.13 -34.15 19.61
C SER A 95 -24.79 -35.06 20.79
N ARG A 96 -24.94 -34.54 22.02
CA ARG A 96 -24.74 -35.26 23.29
C ARG A 96 -25.84 -36.30 23.58
N GLU A 97 -26.48 -36.83 22.55
CA GLU A 97 -27.55 -37.85 22.58
C GLU A 97 -27.03 -39.28 22.39
N GLN A 98 -25.71 -39.51 22.53
CA GLN A 98 -25.12 -40.85 22.58
C GLN A 98 -24.63 -41.19 24.00
N ARG A 99 -25.52 -41.05 24.99
CA ARG A 99 -25.25 -41.50 26.36
C ARG A 99 -26.13 -42.68 26.72
#